data_AF-A0A4R0WN81-F1
#
_entry.id   AF-A0A4R0WN81-F1
#
_cell.length_a   1.000
_cell.length_b   1.000
_cell.length_c   1.000
_cell.angle_alpha   90.00
_cell.angle_beta   90.00
_cell.angle_gamma   90.00
#
_symmetry.space_group_name_H-M   'P 1'
#
loop_
_entity.id
_entity.type
_entity.pdbx_description
1 polymer ?
#
loop_
_entity_poly.entity_id
_entity_poly.type
_entity_poly.pdbx_seq_one_letter_code
_entity_poly.pdbx_strand_id
1 'polypeptide(L)'
;LNNRAENSHQPTRERERRMRGFRDPERTQKFLSCFGPIRQHFALKRHLLRASLYRKQLAARFVAWREFADLAQNPSISDSRHICRHAASLLAT
;
A
#
# COMPACT_ATOMS: atom_id res chain seq x y z
N LEU A 1 -18.75 -20.94 17.39
CA LEU A 1 -17.88 -21.54 16.35
C LEU A 1 -16.97 -20.46 15.81
N ASN A 2 -15.68 -20.48 16.15
CA ASN A 2 -14.72 -19.45 15.73
C ASN A 2 -13.93 -20.02 14.53
N ASN A 3 -14.35 -19.67 13.31
CA ASN A 3 -13.82 -20.29 12.09
C ASN A 3 -12.42 -19.73 11.78
N ARG A 4 -11.39 -20.46 12.24
CA ARG A 4 -9.97 -20.08 12.12
C ARG A 4 -9.51 -19.94 10.67
N ALA A 5 -10.09 -20.73 9.77
CA ALA A 5 -9.85 -20.61 8.32
C ALA A 5 -10.35 -19.27 7.77
N GLU A 6 -11.55 -18.84 8.15
CA GLU A 6 -12.13 -17.56 7.73
C GLU A 6 -11.31 -16.36 8.25
N ASN A 7 -10.91 -16.39 9.53
CA ASN A 7 -10.12 -15.33 10.16
C ASN A 7 -8.71 -15.20 9.56
N SER A 8 -8.10 -16.29 9.10
CA SER A 8 -6.78 -16.27 8.45
C SER A 8 -6.79 -15.46 7.14
N HIS A 9 -7.88 -15.51 6.39
CA HIS A 9 -8.03 -14.81 5.11
C HIS A 9 -8.56 -13.38 5.24
N GLN A 10 -9.00 -12.98 6.42
CA GLN A 10 -9.63 -11.68 6.66
C GLN A 10 -8.75 -10.49 6.28
N PRO A 11 -7.43 -10.45 6.62
CA PRO A 11 -6.55 -9.33 6.24
C PRO A 11 -6.42 -9.18 4.73
N THR A 12 -6.31 -10.30 4.01
CA THR A 12 -6.21 -10.32 2.54
C THR A 12 -7.53 -9.85 1.91
N ARG A 13 -8.68 -10.34 2.39
CA ARG A 13 -10.00 -9.90 1.92
C ARG A 13 -10.28 -8.42 2.22
N GLU A 14 -9.88 -7.92 3.38
CA GLU A 14 -10.01 -6.51 3.76
C GLU A 14 -9.20 -5.63 2.81
N ARG A 15 -7.97 -6.07 2.49
CA ARG A 15 -7.09 -5.43 1.51
C ARG A 15 -7.74 -5.41 0.15
N GLU A 16 -8.23 -6.55 -0.32
CA GLU A 16 -8.94 -6.69 -1.60
C GLU A 16 -10.20 -5.83 -1.65
N ARG A 17 -10.99 -5.77 -0.57
CA ARG A 17 -12.19 -4.91 -0.45
C ARG A 17 -11.85 -3.43 -0.55
N ARG A 18 -10.82 -2.97 0.16
CA ARG A 18 -10.32 -1.60 0.04
C ARG A 18 -9.76 -1.32 -1.35
N MET A 19 -9.28 -2.37 -2.03
CA MET A 19 -8.85 -2.36 -3.43
C MET A 19 -10.01 -2.52 -4.43
N ARG A 20 -11.28 -2.75 -4.04
CA ARG A 20 -12.41 -2.93 -4.99
C ARG A 20 -12.75 -1.68 -5.84
N GLY A 21 -12.05 -0.56 -5.64
CA GLY A 21 -12.05 0.56 -6.58
C GLY A 21 -11.49 0.23 -7.98
N PHE A 22 -10.86 -0.94 -8.17
CA PHE A 22 -10.36 -1.49 -9.43
C PHE A 22 -11.44 -2.03 -10.38
N ARG A 23 -12.63 -1.41 -10.43
CA ARG A 23 -13.70 -1.82 -11.34
C ARG A 23 -13.43 -1.41 -12.80
N ASP A 24 -12.49 -0.49 -12.97
CA ASP A 24 -12.01 0.00 -14.25
C ASP A 24 -10.64 -0.64 -14.61
N PRO A 25 -10.55 -1.38 -15.73
CA PRO A 25 -9.32 -2.01 -16.20
C PRO A 25 -8.15 -1.02 -16.37
N GLU A 26 -8.40 0.20 -16.83
CA GLU A 26 -7.34 1.18 -17.12
C GLU A 26 -6.68 1.66 -15.82
N ARG A 27 -7.50 1.97 -14.82
CA ARG A 27 -7.04 2.35 -13.47
C ARG A 27 -6.31 1.20 -12.78
N THR A 28 -6.76 -0.02 -13.01
CA THR A 28 -6.11 -1.24 -12.50
C THR A 28 -4.75 -1.44 -13.12
N GLN A 29 -4.63 -1.28 -14.44
CA GLN A 29 -3.35 -1.43 -15.15
C GLN A 29 -2.33 -0.37 -14.70
N LYS A 30 -2.75 0.90 -14.60
CA LYS A 30 -1.91 1.99 -14.07
C LYS A 30 -1.42 1.67 -12.66
N PHE A 31 -2.31 1.17 -11.80
CA PHE A 31 -1.91 0.75 -10.46
C PHE A 31 -0.92 -0.41 -10.47
N LEU A 32 -1.19 -1.49 -11.21
CA LEU A 32 -0.31 -2.65 -11.27
C LEU A 32 1.09 -2.26 -11.75
N SER A 33 1.19 -1.32 -12.71
CA SER A 33 2.46 -0.82 -13.22
C SER A 33 3.33 -0.16 -12.15
N CYS A 34 2.73 0.58 -11.20
CA CYS A 34 3.45 1.22 -10.11
C CYS A 34 3.52 0.38 -8.83
N PHE A 35 2.75 -0.70 -8.71
CA PHE A 35 2.60 -1.45 -7.46
C PHE A 35 3.89 -2.16 -7.02
N GLY A 36 4.66 -2.69 -7.97
CA GLY A 36 5.93 -3.37 -7.68
C GLY A 36 6.92 -2.48 -6.91
N PRO A 37 7.30 -1.31 -7.45
CA PRO A 37 8.16 -0.34 -6.76
C PRO A 37 7.63 0.11 -5.39
N ILE A 38 6.31 0.34 -5.27
CA ILE A 38 5.69 0.73 -4.00
C ILE A 38 5.85 -0.38 -2.96
N ARG A 39 5.55 -1.62 -3.34
CA ARG A 39 5.71 -2.79 -2.48
C ARG A 39 7.16 -2.96 -2.03
N GLN A 40 8.11 -2.78 -2.93
CA GLN A 40 9.54 -2.86 -2.61
C GLN A 40 9.97 -1.75 -1.63
N HIS A 41 9.48 -0.52 -1.82
CA HIS A 41 9.74 0.59 -0.90
C HIS A 41 9.28 0.27 0.52
N PHE A 42 8.11 -0.36 0.71
CA PHE A 42 7.63 -0.70 2.06
C PHE A 42 8.10 -2.07 2.59
N ALA A 43 8.82 -2.87 1.80
CA ALA A 43 9.32 -4.19 2.20
C ALA A 43 10.52 -4.11 3.17
N LEU A 44 10.30 -3.55 4.36
CA LEU A 44 11.26 -3.58 5.47
C LEU A 44 11.37 -5.00 6.02
N LYS A 45 12.60 -5.46 6.27
CA LYS A 45 12.87 -6.78 6.87
C LYS A 45 12.52 -6.75 8.37
N ARG A 46 11.22 -6.77 8.68
CA ARG A 46 10.68 -6.69 10.06
C ARG A 46 11.33 -7.69 11.01
N HIS A 47 11.65 -8.89 10.53
CA HIS A 47 12.28 -9.96 11.31
C HIS A 47 13.74 -9.67 11.69
N LEU A 48 14.41 -8.72 11.02
CA LEU A 48 15.79 -8.32 11.33
C LEU A 48 15.86 -7.06 12.20
N LEU A 49 14.73 -6.43 12.49
CA LEU A 49 14.68 -5.12 13.14
C LEU A 49 13.99 -5.20 14.50
N ARG A 50 14.56 -4.53 15.49
CA ARG A 50 13.82 -4.25 16.74
C ARG A 50 12.59 -3.41 16.41
N ALA A 51 11.51 -3.63 17.13
CA ALA A 51 10.22 -2.99 16.86
C ALA A 51 10.30 -1.44 16.83
N SER A 52 11.12 -0.84 17.69
CA SER A 52 11.34 0.62 17.70
C SER A 52 12.02 1.12 16.43
N LEU A 53 13.05 0.42 15.95
CA LEU A 53 13.77 0.77 14.73
C LEU A 53 12.90 0.56 13.49
N TYR A 54 12.13 -0.53 13.45
CA TYR A 54 11.15 -0.79 12.39
C TYR A 54 10.14 0.35 12.27
N ARG A 55 9.54 0.80 13.39
CA ARG A 55 8.59 1.94 13.39
C ARG A 55 9.23 3.24 12.90
N LYS A 56 10.47 3.54 13.32
CA LYS A 56 11.20 4.73 12.85
C LYS A 56 11.44 4.70 11.34
N GLN A 57 11.91 3.56 10.82
CA GLN A 57 12.14 3.40 9.39
C GLN A 57 10.83 3.45 8.58
N LEU A 58 9.78 2.83 9.10
CA LEU A 58 8.46 2.87 8.47
C LEU A 58 7.91 4.29 8.40
N ALA A 59 8.01 5.06 9.48
CA ALA A 59 7.61 6.46 9.52
C ALA A 59 8.40 7.31 8.50
N ALA A 60 9.72 7.14 8.42
CA ALA A 60 10.55 7.84 7.43
C ALA A 60 10.14 7.50 5.99
N ARG A 61 9.83 6.23 5.70
CA ARG A 61 9.36 5.81 4.37
C ARG A 61 7.98 6.38 4.02
N PHE A 62 7.11 6.57 5.01
CA PHE A 62 5.84 7.26 4.82
C PHE A 62 5.99 8.74 4.50
N VAL A 63 6.93 9.44 5.14
CA VAL A 63 7.23 10.84 4.84
C VAL A 63 7.74 10.98 3.40
N ALA A 64 8.76 10.20 3.03
CA ALA A 64 9.29 10.20 1.67
C ALA A 64 8.23 9.84 0.61
N TRP A 65 7.32 8.92 0.94
CA TRP A 65 6.21 8.55 0.07
C TRP A 65 5.20 9.70 -0.12
N ARG A 66 4.91 10.44 0.95
CA ARG A 66 4.01 11.60 0.90
C ARG A 66 4.60 12.71 0.04
N GLU A 67 5.88 13.01 0.23
CA GLU A 67 6.60 14.00 -0.59
C GLU A 67 6.58 13.62 -2.07
N PHE A 68 6.88 12.36 -2.41
CA PHE A 68 6.78 11.89 -3.80
C PHE A 68 5.36 12.00 -4.37
N ALA A 69 4.34 11.62 -3.58
CA ALA A 69 2.94 11.70 -3.99
C ALA A 69 2.45 13.15 -4.14
N ASP A 70 3.01 14.09 -3.37
CA ASP A 70 2.70 15.51 -3.45
C ASP A 70 3.39 16.18 -4.64
N LEU A 71 4.63 15.78 -4.97
CA LEU A 71 5.30 16.23 -6.19
C LEU A 71 4.63 15.71 -7.48
N ALA A 72 3.96 14.56 -7.41
CA ALA A 72 3.20 13.99 -8.53
C ALA A 72 1.84 14.68 -8.80
N GLN A 73 1.54 15.84 -8.17
CA GLN A 73 0.29 16.61 -8.35
C GLN A 73 0.08 17.20 -9.75
N ASN A 74 0.97 16.94 -10.72
CA ASN A 74 0.77 17.29 -12.13
C ASN A 74 -0.56 16.66 -12.65
N PRO A 75 -1.48 17.47 -13.22
CA PRO A 75 -2.89 17.10 -13.41
C PRO A 75 -3.16 15.99 -14.44
N SER A 76 -2.14 15.49 -15.15
CA SER A 76 -2.29 14.38 -16.11
C SER A 76 -2.44 12.99 -15.45
N ILE A 77 -2.21 12.85 -14.14
CA ILE A 77 -2.23 11.57 -13.39
C ILE A 77 -3.13 11.67 -12.14
N SER A 78 -4.32 12.26 -12.28
CA SER A 78 -5.23 12.52 -11.14
C SER A 78 -5.93 11.27 -10.60
N ASP A 79 -6.15 10.25 -11.44
CA ASP A 79 -6.94 9.06 -11.07
C ASP A 79 -6.15 8.01 -10.25
N SER A 80 -4.83 7.97 -10.41
CA SER A 80 -3.97 7.01 -9.69
C SER A 80 -3.75 7.39 -8.22
N ARG A 81 -4.11 8.62 -7.80
CA ARG A 81 -3.84 9.16 -6.45
C ARG A 81 -4.51 8.38 -5.33
N HIS A 82 -5.78 8.03 -5.51
CA HIS A 82 -6.56 7.35 -4.47
C HIS A 82 -6.03 5.95 -4.21
N ILE A 83 -5.62 5.30 -5.29
CA ILE A 83 -5.17 3.92 -5.30
C ILE A 83 -3.77 3.80 -4.68
N CYS A 84 -2.83 4.67 -5.08
CA CYS A 84 -1.46 4.66 -4.59
C CYS A 84 -1.34 5.04 -3.11
N ARG A 85 -2.19 5.95 -2.61
CA ARG A 85 -2.26 6.28 -1.16
C ARG A 85 -2.77 5.12 -0.32
N HIS A 86 -3.84 4.44 -0.78
CA HIS A 86 -4.39 3.30 -0.05
C HIS A 86 -3.44 2.09 -0.04
N ALA A 87 -2.71 1.85 -1.13
CA ALA A 87 -1.76 0.75 -1.21
C ALA A 87 -0.61 0.89 -0.20
N ALA A 88 -0.07 2.10 0.01
CA ALA A 88 0.97 2.34 1.02
C ALA A 88 0.50 2.03 2.44
N SER A 89 -0.70 2.48 2.82
CA SER A 89 -1.31 2.19 4.12
C SER A 89 -1.51 0.68 4.35
N LEU A 90 -1.84 -0.06 3.28
CA LEU A 90 -2.05 -1.50 3.33
C LEU A 90 -0.73 -2.30 3.33
N LEU A 91 0.33 -1.78 2.72
CA LEU A 91 1.67 -2.39 2.63
C LEU A 91 2.53 -2.18 3.88
N ALA A 92 2.15 -1.22 4.71
CA ALA A 92 2.84 -0.85 5.94
C ALA A 92 2.30 -1.53 7.22
N THR A 93 1.22 -2.32 7.11
CA THR A 93 0.62 -3.07 8.24
C THR A 93 1.28 -4.44 8.36
#